data_AF-A0A7S1F1S4-F1
#
_entry.id   AF-A0A7S1F1S4-F1
#
_cell.length_a   1.000
_cell.length_b   1.000
_cell.length_c   1.000
_cell.angle_alpha   90.00
_cell.angle_beta   90.00
_cell.angle_gamma   90.00
#
_symmetry.space_group_name_H-M   'P 1'
#
loop_
_entity.id
_entity.type
_entity.pdbx_description
1 polymer ?
#
loop_
_entity_poly.entity_id
_entity_poly.type
_entity_poly.pdbx_seq_one_letter_code
_entity_poly.pdbx_strand_id
1 'polypeptide(L)'
;MNSIMCVGALVLLALPTATSLRLTTITDVQCAGSGDLCSGDQCCPGYEGSDFLTFPCPTATAGFDQCQTIIRYPYEPESDDTVSAVGDPHVTSITGEKFDLWRTGWSTFVQIPKDVATHLQPKLLVTGNVEPYGDEKCAPAYLKEVMLRGTLMGHHHVLVRSGSLEGPAPFGVSVNYSSFEQIWNANGTDFVSTPHLILRGKITEDEPGVWGPDAKLSMKVGDIVFRVKQHTEGRFLESRSMLDLSVTGLDKIESVGGWLGAHGHLDAGTPPAGCSGTGIALLRGVRGQSFKSQ
;
A
#
# COMPACT_ATOMS: atom_id res chain seq x y z
N MET A 1 73.72 37.56 35.14
CA MET A 1 73.23 36.17 35.21
C MET A 1 72.77 35.95 36.64
N ASN A 2 71.47 36.09 36.91
CA ASN A 2 70.88 36.00 38.24
C ASN A 2 70.15 34.65 38.42
N SER A 3 70.62 33.88 39.41
CA SER A 3 69.86 33.37 40.56
C SER A 3 68.47 32.74 40.37
N ILE A 4 68.34 31.46 40.74
CA ILE A 4 67.57 30.92 41.90
C ILE A 4 67.03 29.50 41.64
N MET A 5 67.28 28.65 42.64
CA MET A 5 66.79 27.28 42.81
C MET A 5 65.26 27.15 42.83
N CYS A 6 64.73 25.99 42.44
CA CYS A 6 63.49 25.50 43.05
C CYS A 6 63.42 23.97 43.11
N VAL A 7 63.11 23.49 44.30
CA VAL A 7 62.87 22.11 44.74
C VAL A 7 61.56 21.59 44.13
N GLY A 8 61.49 20.32 43.72
CA GLY A 8 60.26 19.71 43.21
C GLY A 8 60.14 18.23 43.61
N ALA A 9 59.14 17.95 44.43
CA ALA A 9 58.87 16.70 45.14
C ALA A 9 58.47 15.52 44.21
N LEU A 10 58.89 14.31 44.60
CA LEU A 10 58.49 13.04 44.00
C LEU A 10 57.07 12.69 44.49
N VAL A 11 56.06 12.82 43.63
CA VAL A 11 54.67 12.40 43.92
C VAL A 11 54.44 11.01 43.29
N LEU A 12 54.26 9.99 44.13
CA LEU A 12 53.73 8.69 43.72
C LEU A 12 52.28 8.87 43.24
N LEU A 13 52.03 8.67 41.95
CA LEU A 13 50.68 8.61 41.40
C LEU A 13 50.12 7.19 41.56
N ALA A 14 49.12 7.05 42.43
CA ALA A 14 48.28 5.85 42.54
C ALA A 14 47.40 5.73 41.29
N LEU A 15 47.41 4.55 40.65
CA LEU A 15 46.55 4.21 39.51
C LEU A 15 45.11 4.01 39.98
N PRO A 16 44.10 4.63 39.34
CA PRO A 16 42.71 4.34 39.65
C PRO A 16 42.30 2.99 39.05
N THR A 17 41.61 2.20 39.86
CA THR A 17 40.99 0.91 39.51
C THR A 17 39.99 1.09 38.37
N ALA A 18 40.06 0.20 37.37
CA ALA A 18 39.13 0.16 36.25
C ALA A 18 37.70 -0.16 36.73
N THR A 19 36.87 0.87 36.83
CA THR A 19 35.42 0.72 37.02
C THR A 19 34.83 0.28 35.68
N SER A 20 34.34 -0.96 35.64
CA SER A 20 33.62 -1.52 34.49
C SER A 20 32.42 -0.65 34.13
N LEU A 21 32.51 0.16 33.07
CA LEU A 21 31.33 0.74 32.43
C LEU A 21 30.50 -0.42 31.86
N ARG A 22 29.37 -0.75 32.51
CA ARG A 22 28.31 -1.49 31.85
C ARG A 22 27.72 -0.57 30.80
N LEU A 23 28.04 -0.85 29.54
CA LEU A 23 27.39 -0.26 28.39
C LEU A 23 25.99 -0.89 28.25
N THR A 24 25.02 -0.42 29.06
CA THR A 24 23.61 -0.66 28.75
C THR A 24 23.29 0.17 27.52
N THR A 25 23.25 -0.48 26.37
CA THR A 25 22.69 0.07 25.14
C THR A 25 21.24 0.44 25.42
N ILE A 26 20.98 1.72 25.68
CA ILE A 26 19.63 2.28 25.67
C ILE A 26 19.23 2.27 24.20
N THR A 27 18.58 1.19 23.76
CA THR A 27 18.04 1.09 22.41
C THR A 27 16.72 1.84 22.43
N ASP A 28 16.72 3.11 22.04
CA ASP A 28 15.48 3.81 21.72
C ASP A 28 14.76 3.00 20.62
N VAL A 29 13.50 2.65 20.85
CA VAL A 29 12.66 1.91 19.91
C VAL A 29 11.45 2.75 19.53
N GLN A 30 10.91 2.54 18.34
CA GLN A 30 9.72 3.27 17.91
C GLN A 30 8.45 2.67 18.53
N CYS A 31 7.48 3.53 18.80
CA CYS A 31 6.13 3.17 19.19
C CYS A 31 5.32 2.78 17.95
N ALA A 32 4.60 1.66 18.02
CA ALA A 32 3.64 1.27 17.00
C ALA A 32 2.56 2.36 16.81
N GLY A 33 2.21 2.66 15.55
CA GLY A 33 1.17 3.62 15.18
C GLY A 33 1.56 5.11 15.26
N SER A 34 2.36 5.54 16.24
CA SER A 34 2.77 6.95 16.36
C SER A 34 4.19 7.25 15.82
N GLY A 35 5.06 6.24 15.73
CA GLY A 35 6.45 6.40 15.31
C GLY A 35 7.34 7.13 16.31
N ASP A 36 6.79 7.55 17.46
CA ASP A 36 7.53 8.22 18.53
C ASP A 36 8.59 7.29 19.12
N LEU A 37 9.71 7.86 19.53
CA LEU A 37 10.76 7.10 20.20
C LEU A 37 10.42 6.93 21.68
N CYS A 38 10.52 5.70 22.16
CA CYS A 38 10.41 5.35 23.57
C CYS A 38 11.59 4.50 24.01
N SER A 39 11.86 4.50 25.32
CA SER A 39 12.92 3.67 25.88
C SER A 39 12.64 3.30 27.35
N GLY A 40 12.87 2.03 27.68
CA GLY A 40 12.63 1.50 29.02
C GLY A 40 11.16 1.59 29.45
N ASP A 41 10.95 1.85 30.75
CA ASP A 41 9.63 1.89 31.40
C ASP A 41 8.88 3.20 31.10
N GLN A 42 8.47 3.36 29.85
CA GLN A 42 7.70 4.49 29.33
C GLN A 42 6.45 4.00 28.58
N CYS A 43 5.44 4.86 28.49
CA CYS A 43 4.24 4.59 27.70
C CYS A 43 4.33 5.25 26.33
N CYS A 44 4.08 4.47 25.29
CA CYS A 44 3.79 4.95 23.95
C CYS A 44 2.39 5.58 23.89
N PRO A 45 2.18 6.60 23.03
CA PRO A 45 0.84 7.14 22.74
C PRO A 45 -0.09 6.07 22.16
N GLY A 46 -1.39 6.23 22.38
CA GLY A 46 -2.39 5.32 21.82
C GLY A 46 -2.59 5.53 20.33
N TYR A 47 -2.87 4.44 19.62
CA TYR A 47 -3.19 4.41 18.18
C TYR A 47 -4.39 3.49 17.94
N GLU A 48 -4.89 3.42 16.70
CA GLU A 48 -6.08 2.61 16.36
C GLU A 48 -5.94 1.14 16.82
N GLY A 49 -4.77 0.52 16.64
CA GLY A 49 -4.52 -0.87 17.05
C GLY A 49 -4.38 -1.08 18.56
N SER A 50 -4.28 -0.01 19.36
CA SER A 50 -4.34 -0.07 20.82
C SER A 50 -5.68 0.42 21.38
N ASP A 51 -6.74 0.54 20.57
CA ASP A 51 -8.01 1.17 20.94
C ASP A 51 -7.82 2.60 21.49
N PHE A 52 -6.82 3.32 20.97
CA PHE A 52 -6.38 4.64 21.41
C PHE A 52 -5.88 4.70 22.88
N LEU A 53 -5.53 3.56 23.48
CA LEU A 53 -4.96 3.47 24.82
C LEU A 53 -3.43 3.59 24.78
N THR A 54 -2.83 4.28 25.74
CA THR A 54 -1.38 4.26 25.93
C THR A 54 -0.89 2.87 26.32
N PHE A 55 0.27 2.47 25.80
CA PHE A 55 0.79 1.11 25.96
C PHE A 55 2.28 1.08 26.32
N PRO A 56 2.78 0.01 26.98
CA PRO A 56 4.19 -0.11 27.36
C PRO A 56 5.13 -0.09 26.15
N CYS A 57 6.22 0.68 26.25
CA CYS A 57 7.30 0.65 25.28
C CYS A 57 7.81 -0.80 25.06
N PRO A 58 8.19 -1.22 23.84
CA PRO A 58 8.68 -2.58 23.60
C PRO A 58 9.89 -2.97 24.46
N THR A 59 10.72 -2.00 24.83
CA THR A 59 11.87 -2.18 25.72
C THR A 59 11.55 -2.11 27.21
N ALA A 60 10.28 -1.92 27.60
CA ALA A 60 9.88 -1.85 29.00
C ALA A 60 10.15 -3.16 29.74
N THR A 61 10.53 -3.03 31.01
CA THR A 61 10.79 -4.15 31.93
C THR A 61 9.58 -5.07 31.98
N ALA A 62 9.80 -6.40 31.93
CA ALA A 62 8.72 -7.38 32.00
C ALA A 62 7.83 -7.11 33.23
N GLY A 63 6.53 -6.90 32.99
CA GLY A 63 5.56 -6.58 34.04
C GLY A 63 5.27 -5.08 34.25
N PHE A 64 5.85 -4.18 33.45
CA PHE A 64 5.47 -2.77 33.47
C PHE A 64 3.99 -2.57 33.09
N ASP A 65 3.20 -2.00 34.00
CA ASP A 65 1.73 -1.89 33.94
C ASP A 65 1.20 -0.47 34.21
N GLN A 66 2.05 0.55 34.08
CA GLN A 66 1.68 1.95 34.34
C GLN A 66 1.03 2.67 33.13
N CYS A 67 0.70 1.94 32.06
CA CYS A 67 -0.01 2.46 30.89
C CYS A 67 -1.49 2.06 30.92
N GLN A 68 -2.31 2.64 30.04
CA GLN A 68 -3.75 2.35 29.99
C GLN A 68 -4.06 0.91 29.55
N THR A 69 -3.14 0.27 28.85
CA THR A 69 -3.14 -1.18 28.61
C THR A 69 -1.81 -1.80 29.04
N ILE A 70 -1.79 -3.10 29.30
CA ILE A 70 -0.56 -3.87 29.59
C ILE A 70 0.02 -4.55 28.34
N ILE A 71 -0.70 -4.48 27.22
CA ILE A 71 -0.33 -5.13 25.97
C ILE A 71 0.81 -4.33 25.31
N ARG A 72 1.90 -5.01 24.97
CA ARG A 72 3.00 -4.45 24.17
C ARG A 72 2.70 -4.68 22.71
N TYR A 73 2.78 -3.62 21.93
CA TYR A 73 2.70 -3.69 20.48
C TYR A 73 4.12 -3.56 19.95
N PRO A 74 4.69 -4.60 19.31
CA PRO A 74 5.98 -4.46 18.66
C PRO A 74 5.85 -3.37 17.59
N TYR A 75 6.91 -2.58 17.40
CA TYR A 75 7.08 -1.86 16.14
C TYR A 75 7.34 -2.92 15.09
N GLU A 76 6.28 -3.41 14.46
CA GLU A 76 6.42 -3.82 13.08
C GLU A 76 6.77 -2.52 12.36
N PRO A 77 7.95 -2.41 11.71
CA PRO A 77 8.04 -1.42 10.66
C PRO A 77 6.85 -1.75 9.77
N GLU A 78 5.83 -0.88 9.76
CA GLU A 78 5.02 -0.66 8.56
C GLU A 78 6.04 -0.79 7.45
N SER A 79 5.99 -1.91 6.70
CA SER A 79 7.04 -2.24 5.75
C SER A 79 7.17 -1.02 4.89
N ASP A 80 8.26 -0.31 5.12
CA ASP A 80 8.62 0.94 4.50
C ASP A 80 9.12 0.59 3.10
N ASP A 81 8.19 0.06 2.32
CA ASP A 81 8.17 0.20 0.87
C ASP A 81 7.55 1.59 0.56
N THR A 82 7.93 2.67 1.29
CA THR A 82 7.67 4.03 0.83
C THR A 82 8.64 4.40 -0.31
N VAL A 83 8.50 3.66 -1.39
CA VAL A 83 8.36 4.29 -2.70
C VAL A 83 7.01 3.86 -3.25
N SER A 84 5.94 4.22 -2.52
CA SER A 84 4.65 4.40 -3.16
C SER A 84 4.81 5.67 -3.99
N ALA A 85 4.96 5.48 -5.31
CA ALA A 85 4.92 6.59 -6.23
C ALA A 85 3.56 7.27 -6.02
N VAL A 86 3.55 8.58 -5.78
CA VAL A 86 2.31 9.35 -5.72
C VAL A 86 1.55 9.09 -7.02
N GLY A 87 0.42 8.38 -6.94
CA GLY A 87 -0.35 7.93 -8.10
C GLY A 87 -0.22 6.44 -8.48
N ASP A 88 0.32 5.58 -7.62
CA ASP A 88 0.47 4.16 -7.92
C ASP A 88 -0.87 3.37 -7.87
N PRO A 89 -1.19 2.64 -8.95
CA PRO A 89 -2.34 1.76 -9.02
C PRO A 89 -2.07 0.52 -8.17
N HIS A 90 -2.85 0.38 -7.11
CA HIS A 90 -2.69 -0.68 -6.14
C HIS A 90 -3.40 -1.94 -6.63
N VAL A 91 -2.61 -2.99 -6.90
CA VAL A 91 -3.13 -4.35 -7.04
C VAL A 91 -2.77 -5.11 -5.78
N THR A 92 -3.78 -5.50 -5.01
CA THR A 92 -3.59 -6.28 -3.78
C THR A 92 -3.90 -7.74 -4.04
N SER A 93 -2.92 -8.62 -3.81
CA SER A 93 -3.08 -10.06 -3.93
C SER A 93 -3.94 -10.65 -2.80
N ILE A 94 -4.30 -11.93 -2.93
CA ILE A 94 -5.04 -12.67 -1.89
C ILE A 94 -4.29 -12.80 -0.56
N THR A 95 -2.96 -12.63 -0.55
CA THR A 95 -2.14 -12.64 0.67
C THR A 95 -1.94 -11.25 1.26
N GLY A 96 -2.55 -10.21 0.66
CA GLY A 96 -2.38 -8.82 1.07
C GLY A 96 -1.15 -8.13 0.47
N GLU A 97 -0.37 -8.84 -0.36
CA GLU A 97 0.82 -8.28 -1.02
C GLU A 97 0.41 -7.23 -2.05
N LYS A 98 1.04 -6.05 -1.98
CA LYS A 98 0.97 -5.00 -2.99
C LYS A 98 2.14 -5.18 -3.96
N PHE A 99 1.91 -4.95 -5.25
CA PHE A 99 3.00 -5.01 -6.24
C PHE A 99 2.77 -4.04 -7.40
N ASP A 100 3.87 -3.58 -7.98
CA ASP A 100 3.86 -2.72 -9.15
C ASP A 100 3.59 -3.49 -10.44
N LEU A 101 2.85 -2.86 -11.35
CA LEU A 101 2.60 -3.37 -12.68
C LEU A 101 3.68 -2.90 -13.65
N TRP A 102 4.42 -3.83 -14.24
CA TRP A 102 5.45 -3.53 -15.24
C TRP A 102 5.10 -4.05 -16.63
N ARG A 103 4.23 -5.07 -16.70
CA ARG A 103 3.72 -5.64 -17.95
C ARG A 103 2.49 -4.89 -18.43
N THR A 104 2.64 -4.16 -19.53
CA THR A 104 1.55 -3.44 -20.20
C THR A 104 0.68 -4.35 -21.07
N GLY A 105 -0.52 -3.87 -21.41
CA GLY A 105 -1.54 -4.58 -22.17
C GLY A 105 -2.47 -5.43 -21.30
N TRP A 106 -3.26 -6.28 -21.97
CA TRP A 106 -4.22 -7.16 -21.30
C TRP A 106 -3.53 -8.31 -20.59
N SER A 107 -3.77 -8.41 -19.28
CA SER A 107 -3.20 -9.46 -18.42
C SER A 107 -4.25 -10.09 -17.52
N THR A 108 -3.99 -11.33 -17.08
CA THR A 108 -4.91 -12.13 -16.25
C THR A 108 -4.60 -11.98 -14.76
N PHE A 109 -5.54 -11.39 -14.02
CA PHE A 109 -5.43 -11.17 -12.58
C PHE A 109 -5.98 -12.36 -11.80
N VAL A 110 -7.15 -12.88 -12.21
CA VAL A 110 -7.80 -14.02 -11.56
C VAL A 110 -8.34 -14.96 -12.63
N GLN A 111 -8.09 -16.26 -12.48
CA GLN A 111 -8.68 -17.30 -13.31
C GLN A 111 -9.14 -18.47 -12.46
N ILE A 112 -10.39 -18.91 -12.64
CA ILE A 112 -10.97 -20.04 -11.90
C ILE A 112 -11.63 -21.00 -12.89
N PRO A 113 -11.28 -22.30 -12.89
CA PRO A 113 -10.15 -22.91 -12.17
C PRO A 113 -8.80 -22.40 -12.68
N LYS A 114 -7.70 -22.66 -11.95
CA LYS A 114 -6.33 -22.24 -12.35
C LYS A 114 -6.00 -22.69 -13.77
N ASP A 115 -6.21 -23.97 -14.04
CA ASP A 115 -5.89 -24.59 -15.33
C ASP A 115 -7.17 -24.85 -16.11
N VAL A 116 -7.23 -24.31 -17.33
CA VAL A 116 -8.37 -24.48 -18.23
C VAL A 116 -7.83 -25.05 -19.54
N ALA A 117 -8.41 -26.16 -19.99
CA ALA A 117 -8.06 -26.75 -21.28
C ALA A 117 -8.33 -25.75 -22.41
N THR A 118 -7.53 -25.80 -23.49
CA THR A 118 -7.51 -24.81 -24.58
C THR A 118 -8.84 -24.56 -25.30
N HIS A 119 -9.80 -25.48 -25.16
CA HIS A 119 -11.13 -25.42 -25.79
C HIS A 119 -12.27 -25.11 -24.80
N LEU A 120 -11.95 -24.92 -23.53
CA LEU A 120 -12.92 -24.62 -22.48
C LEU A 120 -12.79 -23.16 -22.05
N GLN A 121 -13.88 -22.61 -21.52
CA GLN A 121 -13.88 -21.29 -20.90
C GLN A 121 -13.71 -21.42 -19.39
N PRO A 122 -12.94 -20.52 -18.74
CA PRO A 122 -12.90 -20.44 -17.30
C PRO A 122 -14.29 -20.17 -16.73
N LYS A 123 -14.55 -20.70 -15.54
CA LYS A 123 -15.77 -20.44 -14.77
C LYS A 123 -15.83 -18.99 -14.29
N LEU A 124 -14.66 -18.38 -14.05
CA LEU A 124 -14.48 -16.95 -13.80
C LEU A 124 -13.13 -16.50 -14.33
N LEU A 125 -13.10 -15.39 -15.04
CA LEU A 125 -11.90 -14.75 -15.55
C LEU A 125 -11.95 -13.25 -15.25
N VAL A 126 -10.87 -12.74 -14.69
CA VAL A 126 -10.64 -11.32 -14.46
C VAL A 126 -9.36 -10.91 -15.16
N THR A 127 -9.49 -9.98 -16.10
CA THR A 127 -8.38 -9.42 -16.86
C THR A 127 -8.36 -7.91 -16.73
N GLY A 128 -7.18 -7.31 -16.79
CA GLY A 128 -7.02 -5.86 -16.76
C GLY A 128 -6.13 -5.38 -17.89
N ASN A 129 -6.46 -4.22 -18.46
CA ASN A 129 -5.63 -3.52 -19.43
C ASN A 129 -4.72 -2.55 -18.69
N VAL A 130 -3.41 -2.77 -18.82
CA VAL A 130 -2.38 -2.01 -18.13
C VAL A 130 -1.67 -1.06 -19.11
N GLU A 131 -1.61 0.23 -18.79
CA GLU A 131 -0.94 1.26 -19.60
C GLU A 131 0.21 1.91 -18.82
N PRO A 132 1.30 2.33 -19.48
CA PRO A 132 2.41 3.00 -18.79
C PRO A 132 1.97 4.37 -18.24
N TYR A 133 2.45 4.73 -17.04
CA TYR A 133 2.22 6.06 -16.46
C TYR A 133 3.13 7.10 -17.14
N GLY A 134 2.70 7.59 -18.30
CA GLY A 134 3.48 8.56 -19.07
C GLY A 134 4.69 7.94 -19.78
N ASP A 135 5.61 8.80 -20.22
CA ASP A 135 6.71 8.42 -21.14
C ASP A 135 8.02 8.08 -20.41
N GLU A 136 8.05 8.18 -19.08
CA GLU A 136 9.28 7.94 -18.30
C GLU A 136 9.58 6.44 -18.20
N LYS A 137 10.87 6.11 -18.36
CA LYS A 137 11.36 4.73 -18.38
C LYS A 137 11.05 3.94 -17.10
N CYS A 138 10.93 4.62 -15.96
CA CYS A 138 10.67 4.00 -14.66
C CYS A 138 9.30 4.35 -14.08
N ALA A 139 8.42 4.95 -14.88
CA ALA A 139 7.08 5.20 -14.39
C ALA A 139 6.31 3.88 -14.28
N PRO A 140 5.66 3.62 -13.13
CA PRO A 140 4.88 2.41 -12.93
C PRO A 140 3.73 2.33 -13.93
N ALA A 141 3.24 1.15 -14.29
CA ALA A 141 2.08 1.04 -15.18
C ALA A 141 0.78 1.00 -14.36
N TYR A 142 -0.35 1.35 -14.97
CA TYR A 142 -1.64 1.45 -14.31
C TYR A 142 -2.80 0.83 -15.05
N LEU A 143 -3.82 0.41 -14.30
CA LEU A 143 -5.00 -0.20 -14.87
C LEU A 143 -5.91 0.88 -15.46
N LYS A 144 -6.22 0.71 -16.74
CA LYS A 144 -7.21 1.51 -17.46
C LYS A 144 -8.58 0.87 -17.48
N GLU A 145 -8.59 -0.44 -17.65
CA GLU A 145 -9.81 -1.22 -17.81
C GLU A 145 -9.70 -2.52 -17.03
N VAL A 146 -10.83 -2.97 -16.49
CA VAL A 146 -10.96 -4.27 -15.82
C VAL A 146 -12.17 -4.99 -16.40
N MET A 147 -11.97 -6.22 -16.84
CA MET A 147 -12.98 -7.08 -17.44
C MET A 147 -13.19 -8.32 -16.58
N LEU A 148 -14.45 -8.63 -16.27
CA LEU A 148 -14.87 -9.82 -15.55
C LEU A 148 -15.87 -10.59 -16.39
N ARG A 149 -15.69 -11.90 -16.53
CA ARG A 149 -16.65 -12.76 -17.21
C ARG A 149 -16.60 -14.18 -16.68
N GLY A 150 -17.70 -14.92 -16.83
CA GLY A 150 -17.69 -16.35 -16.60
C GLY A 150 -19.05 -16.93 -16.22
N THR A 151 -19.12 -18.25 -16.17
CA THR A 151 -20.35 -18.99 -15.83
C THR A 151 -20.75 -18.79 -14.36
N LEU A 152 -19.79 -18.53 -13.45
CA LEU A 152 -20.08 -18.24 -12.03
C LEU A 152 -20.87 -16.94 -11.87
N MET A 153 -20.72 -16.01 -12.81
CA MET A 153 -21.47 -14.77 -12.88
C MET A 153 -22.76 -14.91 -13.69
N GLY A 154 -23.29 -16.12 -13.88
CA GLY A 154 -24.48 -16.32 -14.73
C GLY A 154 -24.24 -15.95 -16.19
N HIS A 155 -23.02 -16.16 -16.70
CA HIS A 155 -22.57 -15.77 -18.04
C HIS A 155 -22.53 -14.26 -18.29
N HIS A 156 -22.61 -13.43 -17.26
CA HIS A 156 -22.41 -11.99 -17.40
C HIS A 156 -20.98 -11.67 -17.86
N HIS A 157 -20.88 -10.60 -18.64
CA HIS A 157 -19.63 -9.96 -19.05
C HIS A 157 -19.66 -8.51 -18.57
N VAL A 158 -18.75 -8.13 -17.68
CA VAL A 158 -18.65 -6.77 -17.13
C VAL A 158 -17.32 -6.17 -17.58
N LEU A 159 -17.38 -4.99 -18.19
CA LEU A 159 -16.20 -4.19 -18.52
C LEU A 159 -16.29 -2.85 -17.80
N VAL A 160 -15.26 -2.53 -17.04
CA VAL A 160 -15.12 -1.27 -16.31
C VAL A 160 -13.99 -0.49 -16.96
N ARG A 161 -14.24 0.78 -17.24
CA ARG A 161 -13.26 1.69 -17.83
C ARG A 161 -13.06 2.90 -16.92
N SER A 162 -11.81 3.29 -16.71
CA SER A 162 -11.46 4.56 -16.09
C SER A 162 -11.75 5.75 -17.00
N GLY A 163 -12.01 6.91 -16.42
CA GLY A 163 -12.14 8.13 -17.18
C GLY A 163 -12.52 9.32 -16.33
N SER A 164 -12.14 10.50 -16.79
CA SER A 164 -12.52 11.77 -16.18
C SER A 164 -14.03 11.86 -16.05
N LEU A 165 -14.57 12.05 -14.84
CA LEU A 165 -16.01 12.18 -14.61
C LEU A 165 -16.64 13.33 -15.43
N GLU A 166 -15.83 14.30 -15.84
CA GLU A 166 -16.23 15.48 -16.62
C GLU A 166 -15.80 15.40 -18.09
N GLY A 167 -15.15 14.30 -18.49
CA GLY A 167 -14.66 14.08 -19.86
C GLY A 167 -15.69 13.42 -20.78
N PRO A 168 -15.41 13.36 -22.10
CA PRO A 168 -16.30 12.73 -23.08
C PRO A 168 -16.39 11.20 -22.94
N ALA A 169 -15.48 10.60 -22.18
CA ALA A 169 -15.42 9.17 -21.91
C ALA A 169 -15.19 8.95 -20.40
N PRO A 170 -16.20 9.22 -19.54
CA PRO A 170 -16.05 9.13 -18.09
C PRO A 170 -15.92 7.68 -17.63
N PHE A 171 -15.64 7.52 -16.32
CA PHE A 171 -15.77 6.25 -15.63
C PHE A 171 -17.09 5.58 -16.03
N GLY A 172 -17.02 4.35 -16.49
CA GLY A 172 -18.16 3.67 -17.06
C GLY A 172 -18.14 2.18 -16.83
N VAL A 173 -19.33 1.62 -16.74
CA VAL A 173 -19.59 0.19 -16.59
C VAL A 173 -20.40 -0.28 -17.79
N SER A 174 -19.89 -1.26 -18.53
CA SER A 174 -20.61 -1.96 -19.60
C SER A 174 -20.94 -3.36 -19.12
N VAL A 175 -22.20 -3.76 -19.29
CA VAL A 175 -22.70 -5.09 -18.93
C VAL A 175 -23.20 -5.79 -20.18
N ASN A 176 -22.72 -7.00 -20.44
CA ASN A 176 -23.10 -7.82 -21.59
C ASN A 176 -22.93 -7.09 -22.93
N TYR A 177 -21.81 -6.36 -23.07
CA TYR A 177 -21.46 -5.59 -24.28
C TYR A 177 -22.43 -4.43 -24.57
N SER A 178 -23.16 -3.96 -23.57
CA SER A 178 -23.96 -2.74 -23.65
C SER A 178 -23.07 -1.49 -23.81
N SER A 179 -23.70 -0.37 -24.14
CA SER A 179 -23.06 0.94 -23.97
C SER A 179 -22.63 1.15 -22.51
N PHE A 180 -21.57 1.93 -22.31
CA PHE A 180 -21.11 2.30 -20.98
C PHE A 180 -22.14 3.15 -20.24
N GLU A 181 -22.48 2.71 -19.03
CA GLU A 181 -23.36 3.41 -18.10
C GLU A 181 -22.54 4.01 -16.96
N GLN A 182 -23.01 5.14 -16.43
CA GLN A 182 -22.36 5.86 -15.33
C GLN A 182 -23.07 5.58 -14.00
N ILE A 183 -22.40 5.90 -12.89
CA ILE A 183 -23.02 5.92 -11.57
C ILE A 183 -23.91 7.16 -11.49
N TRP A 184 -25.21 6.99 -11.71
CA TRP A 184 -26.18 8.08 -11.72
C TRP A 184 -26.61 8.54 -10.32
N ASN A 185 -26.40 7.70 -9.29
CA ASN A 185 -26.68 8.02 -7.90
C ASN A 185 -25.42 7.83 -7.04
N ALA A 186 -24.93 8.93 -6.46
CA ALA A 186 -23.74 8.91 -5.61
C ALA A 186 -23.86 7.94 -4.42
N ASN A 187 -25.06 7.78 -3.85
CA ASN A 187 -25.33 6.85 -2.74
C ASN A 187 -25.43 5.39 -3.19
N GLY A 188 -25.52 5.12 -4.49
CA GLY A 188 -25.52 3.78 -5.04
C GLY A 188 -26.34 3.63 -6.31
N THR A 189 -25.70 3.10 -7.35
CA THR A 189 -26.31 2.63 -8.59
C THR A 189 -26.12 1.13 -8.69
N ASP A 190 -27.20 0.36 -8.76
CA ASP A 190 -27.16 -1.07 -9.03
C ASP A 190 -27.22 -1.30 -10.55
N PHE A 191 -26.17 -1.86 -11.14
CA PHE A 191 -26.13 -2.20 -12.57
C PHE A 191 -26.60 -3.64 -12.83
N VAL A 192 -26.35 -4.56 -11.89
CA VAL A 192 -26.84 -5.94 -11.93
C VAL A 192 -27.22 -6.37 -10.52
N SER A 193 -28.40 -6.96 -10.37
CA SER A 193 -28.86 -7.55 -9.10
C SER A 193 -29.48 -8.92 -9.39
N THR A 194 -28.65 -9.94 -9.47
CA THR A 194 -29.04 -11.33 -9.71
C THR A 194 -28.45 -12.25 -8.64
N PRO A 195 -28.95 -13.49 -8.48
CA PRO A 195 -28.34 -14.46 -7.56
C PRO A 195 -26.87 -14.79 -7.87
N HIS A 196 -26.43 -14.62 -9.12
CA HIS A 196 -25.09 -14.97 -9.58
C HIS A 196 -24.12 -13.79 -9.60
N LEU A 197 -24.65 -12.56 -9.70
CA LEU A 197 -23.86 -11.34 -9.75
C LEU A 197 -24.65 -10.18 -9.12
N ILE A 198 -24.05 -9.54 -8.13
CA ILE A 198 -24.49 -8.25 -7.60
C ILE A 198 -23.40 -7.23 -7.96
N LEU A 199 -23.75 -6.22 -8.75
CA LEU A 199 -22.85 -5.18 -9.24
C LEU A 199 -23.42 -3.82 -8.86
N ARG A 200 -22.73 -3.12 -7.95
CA ARG A 200 -23.16 -1.82 -7.42
C ARG A 200 -22.01 -0.83 -7.46
N GLY A 201 -22.26 0.33 -8.07
CA GLY A 201 -21.36 1.47 -8.05
C GLY A 201 -21.82 2.51 -7.02
N LYS A 202 -20.88 3.26 -6.45
CA LYS A 202 -21.12 4.43 -5.60
C LYS A 202 -20.02 5.46 -5.83
N ILE A 203 -20.30 6.70 -5.48
CA ILE A 203 -19.30 7.76 -5.47
C ILE A 203 -18.94 8.04 -4.01
N THR A 204 -17.65 8.09 -3.68
CA THR A 204 -17.18 8.34 -2.32
C THR A 204 -16.05 9.37 -2.33
N GLU A 205 -16.04 10.24 -1.35
CA GLU A 205 -14.94 11.17 -1.08
C GLU A 205 -14.23 10.66 0.18
N ASP A 206 -13.22 9.80 0.00
CA ASP A 206 -12.52 9.19 1.14
C ASP A 206 -11.63 10.19 1.89
N GLU A 207 -11.12 11.20 1.17
CA GLU A 207 -10.24 12.25 1.71
C GLU A 207 -10.75 13.64 1.26
N PRO A 208 -11.75 14.18 1.98
CA PRO A 208 -12.39 15.44 1.60
C PRO A 208 -11.39 16.59 1.53
N GLY A 209 -11.38 17.29 0.39
CA GLY A 209 -10.49 18.45 0.16
C GLY A 209 -9.05 18.10 -0.23
N VAL A 210 -8.69 16.82 -0.32
CA VAL A 210 -7.39 16.36 -0.87
C VAL A 210 -7.57 15.86 -2.31
N TRP A 211 -8.58 15.02 -2.54
CA TRP A 211 -8.88 14.42 -3.85
C TRP A 211 -10.32 14.70 -4.29
N GLY A 212 -10.60 14.46 -5.58
CA GLY A 212 -11.96 14.47 -6.11
C GLY A 212 -12.77 13.25 -5.65
N PRO A 213 -14.09 13.25 -5.87
CA PRO A 213 -14.91 12.09 -5.56
C PRO A 213 -14.49 10.87 -6.41
N ASP A 214 -14.14 9.77 -5.74
CA ASP A 214 -13.70 8.53 -6.36
C ASP A 214 -14.91 7.64 -6.70
N ALA A 215 -14.97 7.18 -7.95
CA ALA A 215 -15.93 6.16 -8.35
C ALA A 215 -15.49 4.80 -7.81
N LYS A 216 -16.36 4.17 -7.02
CA LYS A 216 -16.13 2.83 -6.46
C LYS A 216 -17.18 1.86 -6.98
N LEU A 217 -16.71 0.72 -7.45
CA LEU A 217 -17.53 -0.39 -7.91
C LEU A 217 -17.30 -1.61 -7.03
N SER A 218 -18.38 -2.26 -6.61
CA SER A 218 -18.36 -3.51 -5.87
C SER A 218 -19.11 -4.57 -6.66
N MET A 219 -18.45 -5.68 -6.95
CA MET A 219 -18.99 -6.85 -7.64
C MET A 219 -18.91 -8.06 -6.71
N LYS A 220 -20.06 -8.67 -6.41
CA LYS A 220 -20.14 -9.88 -5.59
C LYS A 220 -20.58 -11.07 -6.45
N VAL A 221 -19.80 -12.14 -6.43
CA VAL A 221 -20.02 -13.40 -7.15
C VAL A 221 -19.91 -14.54 -6.14
N GLY A 222 -21.06 -14.98 -5.61
CA GLY A 222 -21.08 -15.87 -4.45
C GLY A 222 -20.40 -15.22 -3.24
N ASP A 223 -19.35 -15.85 -2.72
CA ASP A 223 -18.54 -15.35 -1.60
C ASP A 223 -17.39 -14.43 -2.04
N ILE A 224 -17.10 -14.36 -3.33
CA ILE A 224 -15.99 -13.55 -3.86
C ILE A 224 -16.47 -12.11 -4.04
N VAL A 225 -15.67 -11.15 -3.58
CA VAL A 225 -15.93 -9.72 -3.74
C VAL A 225 -14.79 -9.07 -4.50
N PHE A 226 -15.10 -8.47 -5.64
CA PHE A 226 -14.19 -7.64 -6.41
C PHE A 226 -14.53 -6.17 -6.17
N ARG A 227 -13.53 -5.35 -5.87
CA ARG A 227 -13.69 -3.90 -5.77
C ARG A 227 -12.79 -3.23 -6.78
N VAL A 228 -13.38 -2.34 -7.57
CA VAL A 228 -12.66 -1.46 -8.49
C VAL A 228 -12.84 -0.04 -8.00
N LYS A 229 -11.75 0.65 -7.69
CA LYS A 229 -11.76 2.07 -7.29
C LYS A 229 -11.08 2.86 -8.41
N GLN A 230 -11.70 3.95 -8.87
CA GLN A 230 -11.00 4.93 -9.68
C GLN A 230 -10.26 5.90 -8.77
N HIS A 231 -8.98 6.13 -9.06
CA HIS A 231 -8.24 7.29 -8.58
C HIS A 231 -8.07 8.28 -9.74
N THR A 232 -8.20 9.58 -9.48
CA THR A 232 -8.07 10.61 -10.52
C THR A 232 -7.12 11.71 -10.07
N GLU A 233 -6.07 11.92 -10.86
CA GLU A 233 -5.13 13.02 -10.70
C GLU A 233 -5.45 14.13 -11.70
N GLY A 234 -5.28 15.40 -11.32
CA GLY A 234 -5.59 16.54 -12.18
C GLY A 234 -7.11 16.79 -12.34
N ARG A 235 -7.49 17.61 -13.31
CA ARG A 235 -8.91 17.99 -13.58
C ARG A 235 -9.21 18.05 -15.08
N PHE A 236 -10.50 17.94 -15.43
CA PHE A 236 -10.98 18.04 -16.81
C PHE A 236 -10.25 17.11 -17.79
N LEU A 237 -9.91 17.59 -18.99
CA LEU A 237 -9.24 16.82 -20.05
C LEU A 237 -7.76 16.51 -19.75
N GLU A 238 -7.16 17.19 -18.79
CA GLU A 238 -5.80 16.89 -18.33
C GLU A 238 -5.78 15.88 -17.19
N SER A 239 -6.97 15.45 -16.72
CA SER A 239 -7.03 14.46 -15.65
C SER A 239 -6.56 13.08 -16.11
N ARG A 240 -5.81 12.42 -15.24
CA ARG A 240 -5.37 11.04 -15.39
C ARG A 240 -6.20 10.18 -14.46
N SER A 241 -7.06 9.36 -15.03
CA SER A 241 -7.85 8.37 -14.28
C SER A 241 -7.22 6.99 -14.39
N MET A 242 -7.13 6.33 -13.23
CA MET A 242 -6.47 5.05 -13.01
C MET A 242 -7.39 4.17 -12.16
N LEU A 243 -7.29 2.85 -12.28
CA LEU A 243 -8.08 1.89 -11.50
C LEU A 243 -7.20 1.12 -10.51
N ASP A 244 -7.73 0.93 -9.31
CA ASP A 244 -7.26 -0.06 -8.35
C ASP A 244 -8.18 -1.27 -8.41
N LEU A 245 -7.60 -2.46 -8.28
CA LEU A 245 -8.33 -3.72 -8.23
C LEU A 245 -7.97 -4.47 -6.94
N SER A 246 -8.98 -4.74 -6.12
CA SER A 246 -8.86 -5.62 -4.95
C SER A 246 -9.88 -6.75 -5.00
N VAL A 247 -9.47 -7.92 -4.52
CA VAL A 247 -10.27 -9.13 -4.53
C VAL A 247 -10.20 -9.82 -3.18
N THR A 248 -11.35 -10.16 -2.60
CA THR A 248 -11.45 -10.90 -1.33
C THR A 248 -12.34 -12.12 -1.49
N GLY A 249 -12.20 -13.10 -0.59
CA GLY A 249 -13.00 -14.34 -0.60
C GLY A 249 -12.49 -15.43 -1.55
N LEU A 250 -11.22 -15.36 -1.97
CA LEU A 250 -10.57 -16.39 -2.79
C LEU A 250 -9.92 -17.51 -1.96
N ASP A 251 -9.78 -17.32 -0.64
CA ASP A 251 -9.19 -18.24 0.33
C ASP A 251 -9.87 -19.62 0.37
N LYS A 252 -11.16 -19.68 0.00
CA LYS A 252 -11.96 -20.91 -0.01
C LYS A 252 -11.92 -21.65 -1.35
N ILE A 253 -11.15 -21.17 -2.33
CA ILE A 253 -11.12 -21.73 -3.68
C ILE A 253 -9.80 -22.45 -3.92
N GLU A 254 -9.87 -23.78 -4.07
CA GLU A 254 -8.71 -24.66 -4.14
C GLU A 254 -7.81 -24.43 -5.37
N SER A 255 -8.30 -23.78 -6.43
CA SER A 255 -7.58 -23.63 -7.70
C SER A 255 -7.84 -22.27 -8.33
N VAL A 256 -7.03 -21.28 -7.95
CA VAL A 256 -7.04 -19.93 -8.52
C VAL A 256 -5.73 -19.67 -9.27
N GLY A 257 -5.83 -19.27 -10.54
CA GLY A 257 -4.73 -18.83 -11.40
C GLY A 257 -4.72 -17.31 -11.60
N GLY A 258 -3.79 -16.82 -12.44
CA GLY A 258 -3.53 -15.38 -12.60
C GLY A 258 -2.63 -14.80 -11.51
N TRP A 259 -2.36 -13.49 -11.62
CA TRP A 259 -1.42 -12.75 -10.74
C TRP A 259 -1.83 -12.73 -9.27
N LEU A 260 -3.13 -12.79 -8.99
CA LEU A 260 -3.66 -12.84 -7.63
C LEU A 260 -3.91 -14.27 -7.14
N GLY A 261 -3.52 -15.27 -7.94
CA GLY A 261 -3.62 -16.69 -7.60
C GLY A 261 -2.25 -17.36 -7.51
N ALA A 262 -2.20 -18.65 -7.85
CA ALA A 262 -1.02 -19.49 -7.66
C ALA A 262 0.22 -19.14 -8.53
N HIS A 263 0.13 -18.17 -9.45
CA HIS A 263 1.29 -17.68 -10.21
C HIS A 263 1.98 -16.50 -9.51
N GLY A 264 1.28 -15.82 -8.59
CA GLY A 264 1.79 -14.66 -7.86
C GLY A 264 2.07 -13.45 -8.75
N HIS A 265 2.66 -12.41 -8.14
CA HIS A 265 3.01 -11.17 -8.82
C HIS A 265 4.18 -11.31 -9.82
N LEU A 266 4.85 -12.47 -9.87
CA LEU A 266 5.99 -12.72 -10.77
C LEU A 266 5.65 -12.50 -12.24
N ASP A 267 4.40 -12.72 -12.62
CA ASP A 267 3.91 -12.53 -13.98
C ASP A 267 3.48 -11.07 -14.28
N ALA A 268 3.47 -10.18 -13.28
CA ALA A 268 3.20 -8.75 -13.41
C ALA A 268 4.36 -7.98 -14.09
N GLY A 269 5.47 -8.68 -14.35
CA GLY A 269 6.66 -8.17 -15.02
C GLY A 269 7.73 -7.74 -14.03
N THR A 270 8.95 -7.58 -14.55
CA THR A 270 10.09 -7.03 -13.80
C THR A 270 10.29 -5.56 -14.17
N PRO A 271 10.76 -4.71 -13.25
CA PRO A 271 11.11 -3.33 -13.58
C PRO A 271 12.15 -3.25 -14.71
N PRO A 272 12.07 -2.24 -15.59
CA PRO A 272 13.08 -2.03 -16.64
C PRO A 272 14.49 -1.87 -16.05
N ALA A 273 15.52 -2.25 -16.81
CA ALA A 273 16.90 -2.15 -16.36
C ALA A 273 17.26 -0.71 -15.95
N GLY A 274 17.65 -0.52 -14.69
CA GLY A 274 17.92 0.78 -14.07
C GLY A 274 16.77 1.35 -13.24
N CYS A 275 15.63 0.66 -13.16
CA CYS A 275 14.47 1.03 -12.34
C CYS A 275 14.32 0.13 -11.09
N SER A 276 15.21 -0.85 -10.88
CA SER A 276 15.33 -1.55 -9.60
C SER A 276 15.90 -0.59 -8.56
N GLY A 277 15.24 -0.47 -7.40
CA GLY A 277 15.61 0.44 -6.32
C GLY A 277 17.12 0.58 -6.16
N THR A 278 17.61 1.82 -6.31
CA THR A 278 18.95 2.22 -5.90
C THR A 278 19.08 1.96 -4.40
N GLY A 279 19.54 0.77 -4.05
CA GLY A 279 20.11 0.49 -2.75
C GLY A 279 21.29 1.43 -2.51
N ILE A 280 21.18 2.20 -1.43
CA ILE A 280 22.28 2.81 -0.66
C ILE A 280 23.20 3.72 -1.49
N ALA A 281 22.76 4.97 -1.67
CA ALA A 281 23.68 6.10 -1.71
C ALA A 281 23.45 6.95 -0.46
N LEU A 282 24.28 6.73 0.55
CA LEU A 282 24.53 7.63 1.68
C LEU A 282 24.73 9.06 1.17
N LEU A 283 23.68 9.88 1.17
CA LEU A 283 23.86 11.32 1.31
C LEU A 283 24.01 11.61 2.79
N ARG A 284 25.27 11.49 3.23
CA ARG A 284 25.78 12.13 4.44
C ARG A 284 25.20 13.55 4.52
N GLY A 285 24.53 13.84 5.63
CA GLY A 285 24.04 15.16 5.93
C GLY A 285 25.15 16.21 5.80
N VAL A 286 24.80 17.31 5.15
CA VAL A 286 25.43 18.60 5.43
C VAL A 286 24.35 19.48 6.06
N ARG A 287 24.55 19.76 7.34
CA ARG A 287 23.75 20.70 8.13
C ARG A 287 23.83 22.11 7.52
N GLY A 288 22.69 22.79 7.57
CA GLY A 288 22.59 24.21 7.89
C GLY A 288 22.62 25.17 6.69
N GLN A 289 21.59 26.00 6.54
CA GLN A 289 21.46 27.23 7.32
C GLN A 289 20.07 27.86 7.13
N SER A 290 19.60 28.43 8.24
CA SER A 290 18.43 29.28 8.38
C SER A 290 18.51 30.49 7.45
N PHE A 291 17.46 30.78 6.70
CA PHE A 291 17.21 32.10 6.13
C PHE A 291 16.15 32.82 6.97
N LYS A 292 16.60 33.85 7.70
CA LYS A 292 15.74 34.90 8.26
C LYS A 292 15.34 35.85 7.13
N SER A 293 14.06 36.16 7.09
CA SER A 293 13.47 37.26 6.33
C SER A 293 14.06 38.61 6.75
N GLN A 294 14.45 39.42 5.77
CA GLN A 294 14.37 40.88 5.83
C GLN A 294 13.23 41.32 4.92
#